data_AF-A0A2D4NF58-F1
#
_entry.id   AF-A0A2D4NF58-F1
#
_cell.length_a   1.000
_cell.length_b   1.000
_cell.length_c   1.000
_cell.angle_alpha   90.00
_cell.angle_beta   90.00
_cell.angle_gamma   90.00
#
_symmetry.space_group_name_H-M   'P 1'
#
loop_
_entity.id
_entity.type
_entity.pdbx_description
1 polymer ?
#
loop_
_entity_poly.entity_id
_entity_poly.type
_entity_poly.pdbx_seq_one_letter_code
_entity_poly.pdbx_strand_id
1 'polypeptide(L)'
;GRQLFDHMDSWTAKFRNWVNETILVSLVQEVDSVSTQLRRMGCPELQIGEASLSSLKQAALVKGPLIPTLNTIVQYLDLTPNQEYLVERIKELSQGGCMSSFRWNRGGDFKARTWDTDLPTDSAILMHVFCTYLDSRLPPHPKYPDGKTFTSQHFIQTPDKPDMSNENLFCVYQSSINPPHYELIYQQQAYNLPKGRNNLFHTLLMFLYIIKTKESGMLGRVNLGLSGVNVLWIFGD
;
A
#
# COMPACT_ATOMS: atom_id res chain seq x y z
N GLY A 1 10.54 28.43 -7.31
CA GLY A 1 9.23 28.43 -7.99
C GLY A 1 9.15 27.24 -8.93
N ARG A 2 9.46 27.41 -10.21
CA ARG A 2 9.31 26.41 -11.28
C ARG A 2 10.10 25.10 -11.06
N GLN A 3 11.40 25.21 -10.76
CA GLN A 3 12.26 24.05 -10.51
C GLN A 3 11.77 23.13 -9.38
N LEU A 4 11.22 23.70 -8.29
CA LEU A 4 10.67 22.93 -7.17
C LEU A 4 9.43 22.12 -7.57
N PHE A 5 8.57 22.66 -8.44
CA PHE A 5 7.43 21.93 -9.01
C PHE A 5 7.90 20.84 -9.96
N ASP A 6 8.89 21.14 -10.82
CA ASP A 6 9.47 20.16 -11.77
C ASP A 6 10.11 18.96 -11.03
N HIS A 7 10.76 19.20 -9.88
CA HIS A 7 11.29 18.15 -9.02
C HIS A 7 10.18 17.30 -8.38
N MET A 8 9.11 17.92 -7.88
CA MET A 8 7.99 17.20 -7.25
C MET A 8 7.24 16.32 -8.26
N ASP A 9 7.02 16.81 -9.47
CA ASP A 9 6.39 16.03 -10.53
C ASP A 9 7.26 14.85 -10.96
N SER A 10 8.58 15.06 -11.07
CA SER A 10 9.56 14.00 -11.36
C SER A 10 9.59 12.94 -10.26
N TRP A 11 9.67 13.34 -9.00
CA TRP A 11 9.64 12.42 -7.86
C TRP A 11 8.31 11.66 -7.78
N THR A 12 7.19 12.33 -8.06
CA THR A 12 5.86 11.69 -8.11
C THR A 12 5.80 10.65 -9.22
N ALA A 13 6.29 10.95 -10.43
CA ALA A 13 6.33 9.99 -11.53
C ALA A 13 7.22 8.78 -11.20
N LYS A 14 8.42 9.02 -10.65
CA LYS A 14 9.33 7.94 -10.23
C LYS A 14 8.73 7.08 -9.12
N PHE A 15 8.08 7.69 -8.13
CA PHE A 15 7.41 6.95 -7.05
C PHE A 15 6.25 6.12 -7.58
N ARG A 16 5.43 6.68 -8.46
CA ARG A 16 4.34 5.93 -9.10
C ARG A 16 4.85 4.74 -9.91
N ASN A 17 5.94 4.90 -10.64
CA ASN A 17 6.60 3.79 -11.33
C ASN A 17 7.13 2.75 -10.35
N TRP A 18 7.79 3.18 -9.28
CA TRP A 18 8.30 2.25 -8.27
C TRP A 18 7.19 1.44 -7.60
N VAL A 19 6.07 2.07 -7.20
CA VAL A 19 4.90 1.36 -6.65
C VAL A 19 4.32 0.38 -7.66
N ASN A 20 4.18 0.81 -8.92
CA ASN A 20 3.62 -0.01 -9.98
C ASN A 20 4.49 -1.25 -10.26
N GLU A 21 5.76 -1.08 -10.57
CA GLU A 21 6.67 -2.17 -10.93
C GLU A 21 7.01 -3.07 -9.73
N THR A 22 7.33 -2.48 -8.59
CA THR A 22 7.83 -3.24 -7.43
C THR A 22 6.70 -3.95 -6.70
N ILE A 23 5.55 -3.29 -6.54
CA ILE A 23 4.46 -3.79 -5.70
C ILE A 23 3.33 -4.35 -6.55
N LEU A 24 2.70 -3.54 -7.41
CA LEU A 24 1.47 -3.94 -8.10
C LEU A 24 1.71 -5.05 -9.13
N VAL A 25 2.69 -4.90 -10.01
CA VAL A 25 3.01 -5.90 -11.05
C VAL A 25 3.45 -7.22 -10.39
N SER A 26 4.35 -7.15 -9.40
CA SER A 26 4.77 -8.32 -8.62
C SER A 26 3.59 -9.01 -7.92
N LEU A 27 2.68 -8.24 -7.31
CA LEU A 27 1.51 -8.79 -6.63
C LEU A 27 0.56 -9.49 -7.62
N VAL A 28 0.32 -8.90 -8.79
CA VAL A 28 -0.54 -9.53 -9.82
C VAL A 28 0.06 -10.85 -10.30
N GLN A 29 1.37 -10.89 -10.55
CA GLN A 29 2.07 -12.11 -10.94
C GLN A 29 1.97 -13.20 -9.86
N GLU A 30 2.14 -12.84 -8.59
CA GLU A 30 1.99 -13.77 -7.47
C GLU A 30 0.55 -14.27 -7.33
N VAL A 31 -0.45 -13.40 -7.51
CA VAL A 31 -1.88 -13.78 -7.52
C VAL A 31 -2.16 -14.83 -8.60
N ASP A 32 -1.65 -14.64 -9.82
CA ASP A 32 -1.86 -15.59 -10.92
C ASP A 32 -1.09 -16.91 -10.70
N SER A 33 0.13 -16.83 -10.14
CA SER A 33 0.94 -17.99 -9.75
C SER A 33 0.24 -18.84 -8.68
N VAL A 34 -0.20 -18.22 -7.58
CA VAL A 34 -0.88 -18.92 -6.49
C VAL A 34 -2.22 -19.48 -6.93
N SER A 35 -2.97 -18.74 -7.74
CA SER A 35 -4.22 -19.25 -8.35
C SER A 35 -3.98 -20.53 -9.17
N THR A 36 -2.89 -20.56 -9.95
CA THR A 36 -2.51 -21.73 -10.73
C THR A 36 -2.14 -22.92 -9.84
N GLN A 37 -1.40 -22.67 -8.76
CA GLN A 37 -1.01 -23.70 -7.80
C GLN A 37 -2.22 -24.30 -7.07
N LEU A 38 -3.16 -23.46 -6.61
CA LEU A 38 -4.39 -23.92 -5.95
C LEU A 38 -5.23 -24.82 -6.86
N ARG A 39 -5.38 -24.47 -8.15
CA ARG A 39 -6.06 -25.32 -9.14
C ARG A 39 -5.36 -26.66 -9.33
N ARG A 40 -4.02 -26.68 -9.44
CA ARG A 40 -3.23 -27.92 -9.57
C ARG A 40 -3.34 -28.83 -8.36
N MET A 41 -3.54 -28.25 -7.18
CA MET A 41 -3.76 -28.98 -5.93
C MET A 41 -5.21 -29.48 -5.76
N GLY A 42 -6.08 -29.29 -6.75
CA GLY A 42 -7.48 -29.71 -6.69
C GLY A 42 -8.37 -28.81 -5.85
N CYS A 43 -7.99 -27.54 -5.64
CA CYS A 43 -8.79 -26.54 -4.92
C CYS A 43 -9.18 -25.35 -5.82
N PRO A 44 -9.90 -25.56 -6.94
CA PRO A 44 -10.33 -24.47 -7.82
C PRO A 44 -11.30 -23.47 -7.15
N GLU A 45 -12.01 -23.89 -6.11
CA GLU A 45 -12.93 -23.06 -5.32
C GLU A 45 -12.22 -21.97 -4.50
N LEU A 46 -10.89 -22.08 -4.33
CA LEU A 46 -10.06 -21.09 -3.65
C LEU A 46 -9.47 -20.05 -4.62
N GLN A 47 -10.09 -19.87 -5.79
CA GLN A 47 -9.64 -18.91 -6.79
C GLN A 47 -9.55 -17.49 -6.21
N ILE A 48 -8.37 -16.87 -6.28
CA ILE A 48 -8.16 -15.49 -5.80
C ILE A 48 -9.01 -14.54 -6.65
N GLY A 49 -9.76 -13.66 -5.97
CA GLY A 49 -10.74 -12.76 -6.56
C GLY A 49 -12.17 -13.29 -6.54
N GLU A 50 -12.37 -14.61 -6.45
CA GLU A 50 -13.71 -15.21 -6.38
C GLU A 50 -14.01 -15.76 -4.98
N ALA A 51 -13.02 -16.43 -4.37
CA ALA A 51 -13.12 -16.96 -3.03
C ALA A 51 -13.21 -15.83 -1.99
N SER A 52 -13.96 -16.08 -0.92
CA SER A 52 -14.02 -15.14 0.19
C SER A 52 -12.67 -14.99 0.89
N LEU A 53 -12.40 -13.81 1.45
CA LEU A 53 -11.17 -13.56 2.20
C LEU A 53 -11.00 -14.52 3.38
N SER A 54 -12.09 -14.92 4.06
CA SER A 54 -12.03 -15.89 5.16
C SER A 54 -11.62 -17.29 4.67
N SER A 55 -12.14 -17.74 3.52
CA SER A 55 -11.73 -18.98 2.87
C SER A 55 -10.24 -18.96 2.50
N LEU A 56 -9.75 -17.84 1.97
CA LEU A 56 -8.34 -17.67 1.62
C LEU A 56 -7.44 -17.65 2.86
N LYS A 57 -7.85 -16.98 3.95
CA LYS A 57 -7.15 -17.02 5.25
C LYS A 57 -7.03 -18.45 5.79
N GLN A 58 -8.11 -19.23 5.75
CA GLN A 58 -8.08 -20.63 6.16
C GLN A 58 -7.17 -21.47 5.26
N ALA A 59 -7.23 -21.27 3.94
CA ALA A 59 -6.35 -21.93 3.01
C ALA A 59 -4.87 -21.60 3.27
N ALA A 60 -4.55 -20.35 3.62
CA ALA A 60 -3.18 -19.93 3.92
C ALA A 60 -2.61 -20.62 5.17
N LEU A 61 -3.45 -20.90 6.17
CA LEU A 61 -3.05 -21.66 7.36
C LEU A 61 -2.77 -23.14 7.02
N VAL A 62 -3.64 -23.77 6.23
CA VAL A 62 -3.52 -25.20 5.92
C VAL A 62 -2.48 -25.48 4.84
N LYS A 63 -2.39 -24.61 3.83
CA LYS A 63 -1.54 -24.80 2.64
C LYS A 63 -0.26 -23.98 2.68
N GLY A 64 -0.02 -23.18 3.73
CA GLY A 64 1.17 -22.35 3.88
C GLY A 64 2.52 -23.07 3.68
N PRO A 65 2.72 -24.31 4.16
CA PRO A 65 3.95 -25.06 3.88
C PRO A 65 4.18 -25.39 2.40
N LEU A 66 3.11 -25.44 1.59
CA LEU A 66 3.15 -25.78 0.17
C LEU A 66 3.11 -24.53 -0.72
N ILE A 67 2.38 -23.50 -0.29
CA ILE A 67 2.26 -22.21 -0.96
C ILE A 67 2.53 -21.08 0.05
N PRO A 68 3.80 -20.81 0.40
CA PRO A 68 4.13 -19.81 1.42
C PRO A 68 3.63 -18.41 1.07
N THR A 69 3.65 -18.04 -0.22
CA THR A 69 3.24 -16.72 -0.71
C THR A 69 1.74 -16.48 -0.59
N LEU A 70 0.91 -17.51 -0.35
CA LEU A 70 -0.51 -17.33 -0.11
C LEU A 70 -0.79 -16.51 1.15
N ASN A 71 0.01 -16.68 2.22
CA ASN A 71 -0.11 -15.85 3.43
C ASN A 71 0.14 -14.37 3.12
N THR A 72 1.14 -14.07 2.28
CA THR A 72 1.46 -12.71 1.85
C THR A 72 0.32 -12.11 1.02
N ILE A 73 -0.20 -12.84 0.02
CA ILE A 73 -1.33 -12.37 -0.81
C ILE A 73 -2.55 -12.06 0.05
N VAL A 74 -2.86 -12.91 1.04
CA VAL A 74 -4.00 -12.69 1.94
C VAL A 74 -3.91 -11.36 2.69
N GLN A 75 -2.71 -10.90 3.06
CA GLN A 75 -2.53 -9.58 3.69
C GLN A 75 -2.89 -8.44 2.71
N TYR A 76 -2.47 -8.55 1.44
CA TYR A 76 -2.84 -7.57 0.42
C TYR A 76 -4.34 -7.53 0.12
N LEU A 77 -5.03 -8.66 0.30
CA LEU A 77 -6.47 -8.79 0.07
C LEU A 77 -7.34 -8.35 1.27
N ASP A 78 -6.72 -8.11 2.43
CA ASP A 78 -7.36 -7.72 3.70
C ASP A 78 -7.77 -6.24 3.73
N LEU A 79 -8.50 -5.79 2.71
CA LEU A 79 -9.00 -4.41 2.56
C LEU A 79 -10.53 -4.33 2.43
N THR A 80 -11.13 -5.22 1.66
CA THR A 80 -12.58 -5.24 1.42
C THR A 80 -13.11 -6.67 1.27
N PRO A 81 -14.33 -6.98 1.71
CA PRO A 81 -14.94 -8.28 1.44
C PRO A 81 -15.21 -8.50 -0.07
N ASN A 82 -15.29 -7.45 -0.88
CA ASN A 82 -15.49 -7.57 -2.32
C ASN A 82 -14.16 -7.88 -3.03
N GLN A 83 -13.76 -9.15 -2.97
CA GLN A 83 -12.50 -9.66 -3.48
C GLN A 83 -12.38 -9.52 -5.00
N GLU A 84 -13.48 -9.70 -5.72
CA GLU A 84 -13.52 -9.63 -7.17
C GLU A 84 -13.18 -8.21 -7.65
N TYR A 85 -13.83 -7.22 -7.04
CA TYR A 85 -13.52 -5.81 -7.27
C TYR A 85 -12.06 -5.48 -6.94
N LEU A 86 -11.58 -5.90 -5.76
CA LEU A 86 -10.23 -5.56 -5.31
C LEU A 86 -9.15 -6.12 -6.26
N VAL A 87 -9.27 -7.39 -6.63
CA VAL A 87 -8.30 -8.06 -7.50
C VAL A 87 -8.34 -7.46 -8.91
N GLU A 88 -9.54 -7.22 -9.47
CA GLU A 88 -9.68 -6.56 -10.76
C GLU A 88 -9.05 -5.16 -10.73
N ARG A 89 -9.32 -4.38 -9.67
CA ARG A 89 -8.79 -3.03 -9.57
C ARG A 89 -7.27 -2.99 -9.40
N ILE A 90 -6.69 -3.91 -8.63
CA ILE A 90 -5.22 -4.07 -8.54
C ILE A 90 -4.64 -4.40 -9.92
N LYS A 91 -5.27 -5.30 -10.68
CA LYS A 91 -4.86 -5.63 -12.06
C LYS A 91 -4.92 -4.40 -12.96
N GLU A 92 -5.99 -3.63 -12.94
CA GLU A 92 -6.11 -2.39 -13.73
C GLU A 92 -5.10 -1.30 -13.32
N LEU A 93 -4.79 -1.17 -12.04
CA LEU A 93 -3.78 -0.22 -11.54
C LEU A 93 -2.35 -0.67 -11.87
N SER A 94 -2.13 -1.97 -12.04
CA SER A 94 -0.84 -2.53 -12.47
C SER A 94 -0.55 -2.26 -13.96
N GLN A 95 -1.58 -2.03 -14.78
CA GLN A 95 -1.44 -1.87 -16.23
C GLN A 95 -0.99 -0.46 -16.65
N GLY A 96 -0.33 -0.38 -17.82
CA GLY A 96 -0.10 0.87 -18.55
C GLY A 96 1.02 1.77 -18.03
N GLY A 97 1.81 1.32 -17.05
CA GLY A 97 2.92 2.07 -16.46
C GLY A 97 2.45 3.31 -15.67
N CYS A 98 3.16 3.66 -14.60
CA CYS A 98 2.90 4.87 -13.80
C CYS A 98 1.46 5.00 -13.25
N MET A 99 0.66 3.91 -13.20
CA MET A 99 -0.75 3.92 -12.77
C MET A 99 -1.59 4.97 -13.50
N SER A 100 -1.60 4.97 -14.83
CA SER A 100 -2.35 5.94 -15.65
C SER A 100 -3.86 5.95 -15.37
N SER A 101 -4.42 4.79 -15.02
CA SER A 101 -5.83 4.57 -14.67
C SER A 101 -6.23 5.06 -13.28
N PHE A 102 -5.28 5.58 -12.48
CA PHE A 102 -5.49 6.02 -11.10
C PHE A 102 -6.47 7.20 -10.97
N ARG A 103 -7.39 7.08 -10.01
CA ARG A 103 -8.44 8.02 -9.64
C ARG A 103 -8.43 8.19 -8.11
N TRP A 104 -7.91 9.31 -7.63
CA TRP A 104 -7.62 9.47 -6.20
C TRP A 104 -8.84 9.39 -5.26
N ASN A 105 -10.01 9.84 -5.69
CA ASN A 105 -11.21 9.97 -4.84
C ASN A 105 -12.31 8.95 -5.16
N ARG A 106 -12.03 7.98 -6.02
CA ARG A 106 -12.98 6.93 -6.40
C ARG A 106 -12.24 5.68 -6.82
N GLY A 107 -12.97 4.66 -7.21
CA GLY A 107 -12.43 3.46 -7.82
C GLY A 107 -12.72 3.34 -9.30
N GLY A 108 -12.56 2.11 -9.80
CA GLY A 108 -13.04 1.67 -11.10
C GLY A 108 -14.52 1.35 -11.07
N ASP A 109 -15.21 1.55 -12.19
CA ASP A 109 -16.53 0.96 -12.37
C ASP A 109 -16.34 -0.55 -12.49
N PHE A 110 -17.25 -1.33 -11.93
CA PHE A 110 -17.06 -2.77 -11.82
C PHE A 110 -18.32 -3.50 -12.25
N LYS A 111 -18.16 -4.38 -13.25
CA LYS A 111 -19.29 -4.98 -13.97
C LYS A 111 -20.23 -3.89 -14.49
N ALA A 112 -21.54 -4.10 -14.41
CA ALA A 112 -22.55 -3.12 -14.80
C ALA A 112 -22.83 -2.06 -13.72
N ARG A 113 -21.97 -1.92 -12.70
CA ARG A 113 -22.17 -1.01 -11.57
C ARG A 113 -21.12 0.11 -11.57
N THR A 114 -21.58 1.35 -11.60
CA THR A 114 -20.76 2.53 -11.35
C THR A 114 -20.20 2.48 -9.93
N TRP A 115 -18.94 2.87 -9.76
CA TRP A 115 -18.32 2.93 -8.44
C TRP A 115 -19.14 3.78 -7.44
N ASP A 116 -19.23 3.30 -6.20
CA ASP A 116 -19.78 4.02 -5.06
C ASP A 116 -18.95 3.71 -3.79
N THR A 117 -19.28 4.37 -2.69
CA THR A 117 -18.50 4.46 -1.45
C THR A 117 -18.42 3.17 -0.63
N ASP A 118 -19.16 2.13 -0.99
CA ASP A 118 -19.02 0.78 -0.43
C ASP A 118 -17.77 0.04 -0.95
N LEU A 119 -17.14 0.56 -2.01
CA LEU A 119 -15.91 0.03 -2.58
C LEU A 119 -14.73 0.95 -2.28
N PRO A 120 -13.52 0.41 -2.02
CA PRO A 120 -12.36 1.25 -1.75
C PRO A 120 -12.00 2.11 -2.97
N THR A 121 -11.55 3.33 -2.69
CA THR A 121 -10.95 4.24 -3.68
C THR A 121 -9.57 3.73 -4.08
N ASP A 122 -9.03 4.19 -5.20
CA ASP A 122 -7.66 3.83 -5.57
C ASP A 122 -6.64 4.32 -4.55
N SER A 123 -6.86 5.46 -3.90
CA SER A 123 -5.95 5.94 -2.85
C SER A 123 -5.93 5.00 -1.65
N ALA A 124 -7.10 4.47 -1.26
CA ALA A 124 -7.19 3.48 -0.18
C ALA A 124 -6.49 2.17 -0.57
N ILE A 125 -6.67 1.70 -1.81
CA ILE A 125 -5.97 0.52 -2.33
C ILE A 125 -4.46 0.76 -2.33
N LEU A 126 -3.98 1.89 -2.87
CA LEU A 126 -2.55 2.20 -2.94
C LEU A 126 -1.91 2.36 -1.56
N MET A 127 -2.60 3.01 -0.62
CA MET A 127 -2.11 3.12 0.75
C MET A 127 -2.00 1.74 1.41
N HIS A 128 -3.03 0.88 1.24
CA HIS A 128 -3.04 -0.48 1.80
C HIS A 128 -1.90 -1.34 1.24
N VAL A 129 -1.71 -1.36 -0.08
CA VAL A 129 -0.63 -2.16 -0.69
C VAL A 129 0.75 -1.61 -0.33
N PHE A 130 0.91 -0.29 -0.18
CA PHE A 130 2.17 0.31 0.27
C PHE A 130 2.50 -0.10 1.72
N CYS A 131 1.52 0.02 2.62
CA CYS A 131 1.63 -0.42 4.01
C CYS A 131 1.98 -1.90 4.11
N THR A 132 1.21 -2.76 3.42
CA THR A 132 1.40 -4.22 3.42
C THR A 132 2.76 -4.61 2.85
N TYR A 133 3.23 -3.91 1.82
CA TYR A 133 4.56 -4.12 1.29
C TYR A 133 5.63 -3.82 2.34
N LEU A 134 5.58 -2.66 3.00
CA LEU A 134 6.56 -2.32 4.03
C LEU A 134 6.48 -3.23 5.25
N ASP A 135 5.29 -3.66 5.66
CA ASP A 135 5.11 -4.70 6.69
C ASP A 135 5.93 -5.95 6.38
N SER A 136 5.91 -6.42 5.12
CA SER A 136 6.68 -7.58 4.69
C SER A 136 8.20 -7.36 4.61
N ARG A 137 8.65 -6.10 4.60
CA ARG A 137 10.09 -5.74 4.53
C ARG A 137 10.68 -5.46 5.90
N LEU A 138 9.87 -5.15 6.90
CA LEU A 138 10.33 -4.89 8.25
C LEU A 138 10.52 -6.19 9.05
N PRO A 139 11.51 -6.25 9.96
CA PRO A 139 11.68 -7.39 10.86
C PRO A 139 10.43 -7.60 11.72
N PRO A 140 10.10 -8.86 12.07
CA PRO A 140 9.03 -9.15 13.01
C PRO A 140 9.24 -8.40 14.33
N HIS A 141 8.16 -7.84 14.86
CA HIS A 141 8.20 -7.08 16.10
C HIS A 141 7.26 -7.70 17.14
N PRO A 142 7.71 -8.01 18.37
CA PRO A 142 6.90 -8.71 19.38
C PRO A 142 5.58 -8.02 19.74
N LYS A 143 5.50 -6.69 19.61
CA LYS A 143 4.24 -5.94 19.85
C LYS A 143 3.21 -6.08 18.72
N TYR A 144 3.63 -6.53 17.53
CA TYR A 144 2.80 -6.63 16.33
C TYR A 144 2.88 -8.06 15.77
N PRO A 145 2.30 -9.04 16.49
CA PRO A 145 2.40 -10.47 16.14
C PRO A 145 1.64 -10.83 14.85
N ASP A 146 0.76 -9.95 14.37
CA ASP A 146 0.05 -10.07 13.09
C ASP A 146 0.94 -9.72 11.88
N GLY A 147 2.18 -9.27 12.12
CA GLY A 147 3.14 -8.88 11.09
C GLY A 147 2.94 -7.47 10.54
N LYS A 148 1.95 -6.71 11.05
CA LYS A 148 1.62 -5.35 10.57
C LYS A 148 2.52 -4.27 11.18
N THR A 149 3.83 -4.53 11.20
CA THR A 149 4.83 -3.73 11.92
C THR A 149 4.91 -2.28 11.45
N PHE A 150 4.93 -2.04 10.13
CA PHE A 150 4.89 -0.70 9.55
C PHE A 150 3.54 -0.05 9.81
N THR A 151 2.46 -0.74 9.45
CA THR A 151 1.10 -0.22 9.52
C THR A 151 0.77 0.25 10.94
N SER A 152 1.04 -0.56 11.96
CA SER A 152 0.75 -0.23 13.35
C SER A 152 1.60 0.90 13.95
N GLN A 153 2.74 1.23 13.34
CA GLN A 153 3.64 2.29 13.83
C GLN A 153 3.51 3.59 13.04
N HIS A 154 3.23 3.49 11.75
CA HIS A 154 3.40 4.60 10.79
C HIS A 154 2.13 4.92 10.01
N PHE A 155 1.00 4.25 10.28
CA PHE A 155 -0.27 4.58 9.68
C PHE A 155 -1.38 4.65 10.73
N ILE A 156 -2.11 5.77 10.74
CA ILE A 156 -3.29 5.98 11.58
C ILE A 156 -4.43 6.42 10.67
N GLN A 157 -5.62 5.90 10.91
CA GLN A 157 -6.81 6.24 10.15
C GLN A 157 -7.93 6.69 11.10
N THR A 158 -8.68 7.72 10.71
CA THR A 158 -9.91 8.13 11.42
C THR A 158 -10.87 6.94 11.60
N PRO A 159 -11.55 6.78 12.77
CA PRO A 159 -11.72 7.76 13.85
C PRO A 159 -10.57 7.86 14.84
N ASP A 160 -9.58 6.97 14.77
CA ASP A 160 -8.40 7.03 15.63
C ASP A 160 -7.60 8.31 15.32
N LYS A 161 -7.05 8.91 16.38
CA LYS A 161 -6.28 10.16 16.26
C LYS A 161 -4.83 9.95 16.65
N PRO A 162 -3.89 10.62 15.95
CA PRO A 162 -2.50 10.64 16.37
C PRO A 162 -2.36 11.25 17.76
N ASP A 163 -1.59 10.60 18.63
CA ASP A 163 -1.20 11.17 19.93
C ASP A 163 -0.12 12.25 19.72
N MET A 164 -0.56 13.50 19.63
CA MET A 164 0.32 14.64 19.40
C MET A 164 1.24 14.97 20.59
N SER A 165 1.05 14.33 21.75
CA SER A 165 1.97 14.46 22.89
C SER A 165 3.20 13.56 22.79
N ASN A 166 3.15 12.54 21.93
CA ASN A 166 4.28 11.66 21.67
C ASN A 166 5.26 12.32 20.69
N GLU A 167 6.38 12.82 21.20
CA GLU A 167 7.39 13.51 20.39
C GLU A 167 8.03 12.62 19.32
N ASN A 168 7.99 11.30 19.52
CA ASN A 168 8.55 10.30 18.59
C ASN A 168 7.52 9.84 17.55
N LEU A 169 6.29 10.37 17.55
CA LEU A 169 5.28 9.98 16.59
C LEU A 169 5.68 10.45 15.19
N PHE A 170 5.85 9.48 14.29
CA PHE A 170 6.14 9.69 12.89
C PHE A 170 5.26 8.78 12.05
N CYS A 171 4.16 9.29 11.51
CA CYS A 171 3.18 8.49 10.81
C CYS A 171 2.43 9.28 9.74
N VAL A 172 1.86 8.57 8.76
CA VAL A 172 0.84 9.09 7.86
C VAL A 172 -0.52 8.94 8.55
N TYR A 173 -1.26 10.03 8.64
CA TYR A 173 -2.61 10.07 9.20
C TYR A 173 -3.65 10.28 8.08
N GLN A 174 -4.57 9.34 7.92
CA GLN A 174 -5.73 9.51 7.04
C GLN A 174 -6.87 10.19 7.81
N SER A 175 -7.00 11.51 7.63
CA SER A 175 -7.98 12.34 8.35
C SER A 175 -9.37 12.34 7.72
N SER A 176 -9.51 11.87 6.47
CA SER A 176 -10.78 11.69 5.77
C SER A 176 -10.79 10.40 4.96
N ILE A 177 -11.91 9.66 5.00
CA ILE A 177 -12.10 8.42 4.23
C ILE A 177 -12.59 8.72 2.81
N ASN A 178 -13.59 9.58 2.66
CA ASN A 178 -14.16 9.92 1.36
C ASN A 178 -14.61 11.39 1.29
N PRO A 179 -14.00 12.24 0.43
CA PRO A 179 -12.81 11.91 -0.37
C PRO A 179 -11.59 11.63 0.53
N PRO A 180 -10.66 10.74 0.13
CA PRO A 180 -9.48 10.43 0.91
C PRO A 180 -8.60 11.65 1.14
N HIS A 181 -8.08 11.81 2.36
CA HIS A 181 -7.11 12.85 2.69
C HIS A 181 -6.07 12.32 3.67
N TYR A 182 -4.79 12.53 3.35
CA TYR A 182 -3.63 12.06 4.09
C TYR A 182 -2.76 13.25 4.50
N GLU A 183 -2.36 13.24 5.76
CA GLU A 183 -1.49 14.21 6.41
C GLU A 183 -0.27 13.47 6.96
N LEU A 184 0.85 14.16 7.09
CA LEU A 184 2.02 13.61 7.76
C LEU A 184 2.11 14.16 9.18
N ILE A 185 2.24 13.28 10.17
CA ILE A 185 2.55 13.65 11.54
C ILE A 185 4.05 13.46 11.76
N TYR A 186 4.76 14.51 12.12
CA TYR A 186 6.19 14.49 12.40
C TYR A 186 6.57 15.61 13.36
N GLN A 187 7.37 15.32 14.39
CA GLN A 187 7.78 16.30 15.41
C GLN A 187 6.60 17.06 16.04
N GLN A 188 5.56 16.34 16.45
CA GLN A 188 4.33 16.89 17.07
C GLN A 188 3.58 17.90 16.18
N GLN A 189 3.84 17.91 14.86
CA GLN A 189 3.17 18.76 13.90
C GLN A 189 2.46 17.93 12.83
N ALA A 190 1.28 18.41 12.42
CA ALA A 190 0.52 17.86 11.30
C ALA A 190 0.83 18.68 10.03
N TYR A 191 1.51 18.05 9.08
CA TYR A 191 1.79 18.61 7.76
C TYR A 191 0.63 18.28 6.82
N ASN A 192 -0.24 19.26 6.65
CA ASN A 192 -1.43 19.14 5.82
C ASN A 192 -1.16 19.63 4.40
N LEU A 193 -0.90 18.70 3.49
CA LEU A 193 -0.66 18.98 2.08
C LEU A 193 -1.98 19.25 1.33
N PRO A 194 -1.95 19.94 0.16
CA PRO A 194 -3.16 20.21 -0.60
C PRO A 194 -3.99 18.95 -0.90
N LYS A 195 -5.31 19.06 -0.79
CA LYS A 195 -6.26 18.01 -1.17
C LYS A 195 -6.20 17.71 -2.66
N GLY A 196 -6.59 16.50 -3.05
CA GLY A 196 -6.79 16.12 -4.45
C GLY A 196 -5.85 15.02 -4.94
N ARG A 197 -5.67 14.96 -6.26
CA ARG A 197 -5.04 13.81 -6.96
C ARG A 197 -3.66 13.41 -6.43
N ASN A 198 -2.87 14.40 -6.02
CA ASN A 198 -1.49 14.17 -5.59
C ASN A 198 -1.32 14.06 -4.08
N ASN A 199 -2.38 14.23 -3.28
CA ASN A 199 -2.27 14.27 -1.81
C ASN A 199 -1.60 13.00 -1.27
N LEU A 200 -2.08 11.82 -1.63
CA LEU A 200 -1.48 10.54 -1.21
C LEU A 200 0.01 10.47 -1.59
N PHE A 201 0.35 10.74 -2.85
CA PHE A 201 1.72 10.62 -3.33
C PHE A 201 2.65 11.61 -2.67
N HIS A 202 2.24 12.87 -2.52
CA HIS A 202 3.07 13.89 -1.89
C HIS A 202 3.26 13.61 -0.39
N THR A 203 2.23 13.10 0.31
CA THR A 203 2.35 12.72 1.72
C THR A 203 3.33 11.55 1.89
N LEU A 204 3.25 10.53 1.04
CA LEU A 204 4.21 9.40 1.05
C LEU A 204 5.63 9.82 0.64
N LEU A 205 5.77 10.71 -0.34
CA LEU A 205 7.06 11.30 -0.70
C LEU A 205 7.66 12.09 0.46
N MET A 206 6.86 12.88 1.18
CA MET A 206 7.33 13.62 2.34
C MET A 206 7.79 12.69 3.47
N PHE A 207 7.03 11.62 3.73
CA PHE A 207 7.42 10.56 4.66
C PHE A 207 8.77 9.93 4.28
N LEU A 208 8.92 9.50 3.03
CA LEU A 208 10.16 8.88 2.54
C LEU A 208 11.35 9.87 2.51
N TYR A 209 11.09 11.15 2.22
CA TYR A 209 12.11 12.20 2.19
C TYR A 209 12.67 12.47 3.60
N ILE A 210 11.82 12.46 4.63
CA ILE A 210 12.27 12.56 6.02
C ILE A 210 13.12 11.35 6.37
N ILE A 211 12.72 10.14 5.99
CA ILE A 211 13.57 8.94 6.20
C ILE A 211 14.93 9.11 5.53
N LYS A 212 14.98 9.55 4.25
CA LYS A 212 16.24 9.79 3.53
C LYS A 212 17.14 10.80 4.25
N THR A 213 16.58 11.90 4.73
CA THR A 213 17.36 13.08 5.16
C THR A 213 17.57 13.19 6.67
N LYS A 214 16.71 12.58 7.49
CA LYS A 214 16.74 12.68 8.96
C LYS A 214 17.04 11.34 9.62
N GLU A 215 16.61 10.24 9.02
CA GLU A 215 16.82 8.88 9.56
C GLU A 215 17.93 8.12 8.82
N SER A 216 18.84 8.82 8.11
CA SER A 216 19.94 8.21 7.34
C SER A 216 19.48 7.14 6.33
N GLY A 217 18.25 7.26 5.82
CA GLY A 217 17.63 6.28 4.94
C GLY A 217 17.15 5.00 5.62
N MET A 218 17.08 4.97 6.95
CA MET A 218 16.71 3.79 7.74
C MET A 218 15.29 3.90 8.27
N LEU A 219 14.53 2.81 8.15
CA LEU A 219 13.25 2.62 8.83
C LEU A 219 13.41 1.47 9.82
N GLY A 220 13.62 1.83 11.10
CA GLY A 220 14.10 0.89 12.09
C GLY A 220 15.47 0.33 11.69
N ARG A 221 15.56 -0.99 11.44
CA ARG A 221 16.79 -1.67 11.01
C ARG A 221 16.87 -1.90 9.51
N VAL A 222 15.90 -1.42 8.74
CA VAL A 222 15.82 -1.66 7.29
C VAL A 222 16.25 -0.42 6.52
N ASN A 223 17.19 -0.59 5.60
CA ASN A 223 17.59 0.49 4.70
C ASN A 223 16.57 0.62 3.56
N LEU A 224 16.08 1.84 3.31
CA LEU A 224 15.15 2.13 2.21
C LEU A 224 15.85 2.53 0.90
N GLY A 225 17.17 2.69 0.91
CA GLY A 225 18.03 2.91 -0.26
C GLY A 225 18.52 1.61 -0.91
N LEU A 226 19.63 1.71 -1.65
CA LEU A 226 20.15 0.66 -2.55
C LEU A 226 20.40 -0.70 -1.88
N SER A 227 20.78 -0.71 -0.59
CA SER A 227 21.09 -1.94 0.15
C SER A 227 19.88 -2.64 0.76
N GLY A 228 18.66 -2.15 0.51
CA GLY A 228 17.43 -2.74 1.05
C GLY A 228 16.24 -2.55 0.12
N VAL A 229 15.21 -1.82 0.58
CA VAL A 229 13.94 -1.68 -0.16
C VAL A 229 14.11 -0.95 -1.50
N ASN A 230 15.17 -0.15 -1.64
CA ASN A 230 15.51 0.59 -2.84
C ASN A 230 14.33 1.42 -3.39
N VAL A 231 13.71 2.22 -2.53
CA VAL A 231 12.71 3.23 -2.91
C VAL A 231 13.33 4.63 -2.91
N LEU A 232 14.37 4.90 -2.12
CA LEU A 232 14.92 6.24 -1.96
C LEU A 232 15.66 6.78 -3.20
N TRP A 233 15.97 5.94 -4.20
CA TRP A 233 16.54 6.39 -5.48
C TRP A 233 15.61 7.35 -6.24
N ILE A 234 14.31 7.36 -5.93
CA ILE A 234 13.34 8.27 -6.56
C ILE A 234 13.73 9.74 -6.39
N PHE A 235 14.40 10.07 -5.28
CA PHE A 235 14.86 11.43 -5.00
C PHE A 235 16.09 11.85 -5.81
N GLY A 236 16.73 10.90 -6.52
CA GLY A 236 18.06 11.07 -7.08
C GLY A 236 19.14 10.97 -6.00
N ASP A 237 20.38 11.23 -6.43
CA ASP A 237 21.50 11.47 -5.53
C ASP A 237 21.31 12.78 -4.76
#